data_AF-A0A3N5SZQ6-F1
#
_entry.id   AF-A0A3N5SZQ6-F1
#
_cell.length_a   1.000
_cell.length_b   1.000
_cell.length_c   1.000
_cell.angle_alpha   90.00
_cell.angle_beta   90.00
_cell.angle_gamma   90.00
#
_symmetry.space_group_name_H-M   'P 1'
#
loop_
_entity.id
_entity.type
_entity.pdbx_description
1 polymer ?
#
loop_
_entity_poly.entity_id
_entity_poly.type
_entity_poly.pdbx_seq_one_letter_code
_entity_poly.pdbx_strand_id
1 'polypeptide(L)' 'MGEGESLLRRKLNIGHPSGVLDVEVEAKQDLKGIYVVQCTIGRTARKIMEGQVYISRKVYEK' A
#
# COMPACT_ATOMS: atom_id res chain seq x y z
N MET A 1 -21.93 1.21 -22.39
CA MET A 1 -20.80 0.34 -21.99
C MET A 1 -19.79 0.41 -23.13
N GLY A 2 -18.76 1.24 -22.98
CA GLY A 2 -17.84 1.56 -24.07
C GLY A 2 -16.81 0.46 -24.28
N GLU A 3 -16.64 0.05 -25.53
CA GLU A 3 -15.57 -0.82 -26.01
C GLU A 3 -14.23 -0.14 -25.73
N GLY A 4 -13.42 -0.68 -24.80
CA GLY A 4 -12.07 -0.18 -24.54
C GLY A 4 -11.61 -0.19 -23.08
N GLU A 5 -12.46 -0.56 -22.12
CA GLU A 5 -12.05 -0.71 -20.72
C GLU A 5 -11.50 -2.11 -20.47
N SER A 6 -10.21 -2.21 -20.17
CA SER A 6 -9.57 -3.47 -19.77
C SER A 6 -9.08 -3.39 -18.32
N LEU A 7 -9.43 -4.38 -17.51
CA LEU A 7 -8.92 -4.56 -16.15
C LEU A 7 -7.72 -5.50 -16.18
N LEU A 8 -6.57 -4.97 -15.78
CA LEU A 8 -5.29 -5.66 -15.69
C LEU A 8 -5.02 -5.97 -14.21
N ARG A 9 -4.96 -7.27 -13.86
CA ARG A 9 -4.56 -7.71 -12.53
C ARG A 9 -3.27 -8.48 -12.60
N ARG A 10 -2.28 -8.11 -11.77
CA ARG A 10 -0.95 -8.74 -11.76
C ARG A 10 -0.49 -8.99 -10.34
N LYS A 11 -0.03 -10.21 -10.07
CA LYS A 11 0.71 -10.58 -8.87
C LYS A 11 2.19 -10.66 -9.23
N LEU A 12 3.05 -10.10 -8.39
CA LEU A 12 4.49 -10.12 -8.58
C LEU A 12 5.22 -10.27 -7.24
N ASN A 13 6.40 -10.85 -7.33
CA ASN A 13 7.30 -11.08 -6.22
C ASN A 13 8.51 -10.16 -6.40
N ILE A 14 8.71 -9.21 -5.49
CA ILE A 14 9.80 -8.25 -5.53
C ILE A 14 10.91 -8.72 -4.59
N GLY A 15 12.08 -9.04 -5.14
CA GLY A 15 13.27 -9.35 -4.34
C GLY A 15 13.82 -8.12 -3.61
N HIS A 16 14.11 -8.26 -2.32
CA HIS A 16 14.67 -7.22 -1.44
C HIS A 16 15.80 -7.86 -0.59
N PRO A 17 16.80 -7.10 -0.08
CA PRO A 17 17.86 -7.67 0.77
C PRO A 17 17.38 -8.52 1.95
N SER A 18 16.16 -8.27 2.43
CA SER A 18 15.54 -9.01 3.55
C SER A 18 14.60 -10.14 3.14
N GLY A 19 14.51 -10.49 1.84
CA GLY A 19 13.64 -11.56 1.34
C GLY A 19 12.83 -11.18 0.10
N VAL A 20 11.61 -11.69 0.00
CA VAL A 20 10.70 -11.46 -1.14
C VAL A 20 9.42 -10.80 -0.64
N LEU A 21 8.97 -9.75 -1.32
CA LEU A 21 7.71 -9.08 -1.06
C LEU A 21 6.66 -9.47 -2.11
N ASP A 22 5.56 -10.06 -1.65
CA ASP A 22 4.41 -10.35 -2.50
C ASP A 22 3.55 -9.10 -2.67
N VAL A 23 3.32 -8.72 -3.92
CA VAL A 23 2.55 -7.53 -4.30
C VAL A 23 1.51 -7.90 -5.33
N GLU A 24 0.31 -7.34 -5.19
CA GLU A 24 -0.75 -7.43 -6.20
C GLU A 24 -1.16 -6.03 -6.65
N VAL A 25 -1.31 -5.84 -7.95
CA VAL A 25 -1.75 -4.58 -8.55
C VAL A 25 -2.93 -4.84 -9.47
N GLU A 26 -3.95 -4.01 -9.34
CA GLU A 26 -5.07 -3.90 -10.27
C GLU A 26 -5.01 -2.53 -10.94
N ALA A 27 -5.05 -2.51 -12.26
CA ALA A 27 -5.05 -1.32 -13.07
C ALA A 27 -6.14 -1.39 -14.13
N LYS A 28 -6.73 -0.24 -14.44
CA LYS A 28 -7.67 -0.07 -15.54
C LYS A 28 -6.94 0.62 -16.68
N GLN A 29 -7.08 0.08 -17.88
CA GLN A 29 -6.65 0.74 -19.11
C GLN A 29 -7.87 1.21 -19.89
N ASP A 30 -7.88 2.48 -20.27
CA ASP A 30 -8.87 3.08 -21.19
C ASP A 30 -8.18 3.98 -22.22
N LEU A 31 -8.97 4.71 -23.02
CA LEU A 31 -8.46 5.62 -24.07
C LEU A 31 -7.61 6.78 -23.54
N LYS A 32 -7.71 7.12 -22.26
CA LYS A 32 -6.97 8.22 -21.62
C LYS A 32 -5.67 7.74 -20.96
N GLY A 33 -5.52 6.43 -20.73
CA GLY A 33 -4.29 5.84 -20.24
C GLY A 33 -4.49 4.68 -19.28
N ILE A 34 -3.46 4.43 -18.46
CA ILE A 34 -3.44 3.38 -17.45
C ILE A 34 -3.61 4.02 -16.07
N TYR A 35 -4.58 3.54 -15.30
CA TYR A 35 -4.90 4.02 -13.96
C TYR A 35 -4.81 2.87 -12.98
N VAL A 36 -4.02 3.04 -11.91
CA VAL A 36 -3.96 2.05 -10.83
C VAL A 36 -5.24 2.18 -10.00
N VAL A 37 -5.96 1.06 -9.87
CA VAL A 37 -7.19 0.96 -9.08
C VAL A 37 -6.87 0.48 -7.67
N GLN A 38 -5.98 -0.50 -7.54
CA GLN A 38 -5.62 -1.08 -6.26
C GLN A 38 -4.16 -1.55 -6.23
N CYS A 39 -3.50 -1.34 -5.10
CA CYS A 39 -2.21 -1.94 -4.77
C CYS A 39 -2.32 -2.63 -3.42
N THR A 40 -2.11 -3.94 -3.40
CA THR A 40 -2.24 -4.76 -2.19
C THR A 40 -0.87 -5.34 -1.82
N ILE A 41 -0.53 -5.21 -0.54
CA ILE A 41 0.67 -5.81 0.06
C ILE A 41 0.29 -6.58 1.32
N GLY A 42 0.91 -7.74 1.53
CA GLY A 42 0.83 -8.44 2.80
C GLY A 42 1.73 -7.78 3.85
N ARG A 43 1.19 -7.52 5.05
CA ARG A 43 1.96 -7.06 6.21
C ARG A 43 1.50 -7.78 7.47
N THR A 44 2.40 -7.89 8.44
CA THR A 44 2.09 -8.43 9.76
C THR A 44 2.03 -7.29 10.77
N ALA A 45 1.18 -7.43 11.79
CA ALA A 45 1.08 -6.47 12.88
C ALA A 45 0.92 -7.21 14.21
N ARG A 46 1.49 -6.65 15.27
CA ARG A 46 1.38 -7.15 16.65
C ARG A 46 1.36 -5.97 17.62
N LYS A 47 0.44 -5.98 18.59
CA LYS A 47 0.45 -5.03 19.71
C LYS A 47 1.68 -5.29 20.60
N ILE A 48 2.54 -4.28 20.78
CA ILE A 48 3.74 -4.38 21.61
C ILE A 48 3.46 -3.84 23.02
N MET A 49 2.89 -2.64 23.13
CA MET A 49 2.56 -1.98 24.40
C MET A 49 1.25 -1.20 24.26
N GLU A 50 0.50 -1.13 25.34
CA GLU A 50 -0.65 -0.25 25.51
C GLU A 50 -0.45 0.52 26.81
N GLY A 51 -0.64 1.84 26.77
CA GLY A 51 -0.36 2.72 27.90
C GLY A 51 -0.35 4.19 27.50
N GLN A 52 0.19 5.04 28.38
CA GLN A 52 0.24 6.48 28.20
C GLN A 52 1.69 6.96 28.13
N VAL A 53 2.00 7.74 27.11
CA VAL A 53 3.28 8.46 27.01
C VAL A 53 3.08 9.87 27.57
N TYR A 54 3.94 10.30 28.47
CA TYR A 54 3.94 11.65 29.04
C TYR A 54 5.03 12.49 28.39
N ILE A 55 4.70 13.73 28.00
CA ILE A 55 5.66 14.69 27.43
C ILE A 55 5.63 16.01 28.21
N SER A 56 6.75 16.73 28.24
CA SER A 56 6.85 18.03 28.90
C SER A 56 6.14 19.12 28.09
N ARG A 57 5.32 19.94 28.75
CA ARG A 57 4.62 21.08 28.11
C ARG A 57 5.58 22.06 27.43
N LYS A 58 6.76 22.28 28.02
CA LYS A 58 7.80 23.17 27.45
C LYS A 58 8.30 22.74 26.07
N VAL A 59 8.15 21.45 25.72
CA VAL A 59 8.56 20.90 24.41
C VAL A 59 7.39 20.93 23.41
N TYR A 60 6.15 20.89 23.91
CA TYR A 60 4.95 20.82 23.09
C TYR A 60 4.38 22.21 22.75
N GLU A 61 4.52 23.17 23.65
CA GLU A 61 4.08 24.55 23.48
C GLU A 61 5.30 25.40 23.10
N LYS A 62 5.23 26.03 21.93
CA LYS A 62 6.30 26.81 21.31
C LYS A 62 6.28 28.26 21.79
#